data_AF-A0AAE9N3F1-F1
#
_entry.id   AF-A0AAE9N3F1-F1
#
_cell.length_a   1.000
_cell.length_b   1.000
_cell.length_c   1.000
_cell.angle_alpha   90.00
_cell.angle_beta   90.00
_cell.angle_gamma   90.00
#
_symmetry.space_group_name_H-M   'P 1'
#
loop_
_entity.id
_entity.type
_entity.pdbx_description
1 polymer ?
#
loop_
_entity_poly.entity_id
_entity_poly.type
_entity_poly.pdbx_seq_one_letter_code
_entity_poly.pdbx_strand_id
1 'polypeptide(L)'
;MTQLYMVMYICIFISFLVSRRKHADIERPFRVPGGKFGMMLVAALGLMSCLVTTFVSFDVPAGISAQTGAYALILGFIAFSLPAIGAVMYRNRKRRRQGQLIEVMVN
;
A
#
# COMPACT_ATOMS: atom_id res chain seq x y z
N MET A 1 -8.83 8.49 12.19
CA MET A 1 -9.49 8.34 10.86
C MET A 1 -8.56 8.67 9.71
N THR A 2 -7.76 9.75 9.79
CA THR A 2 -6.88 10.22 8.69
C THR A 2 -5.81 9.21 8.25
N GLN A 3 -5.24 8.42 9.17
CA GLN A 3 -4.16 7.47 8.85
C GLN A 3 -4.61 6.36 7.88
N LEU A 4 -5.80 5.78 8.06
CA LEU A 4 -6.34 4.75 7.17
C LEU A 4 -6.56 5.28 5.75
N TYR A 5 -7.00 6.54 5.61
CA TYR A 5 -7.15 7.19 4.31
C TYR A 5 -5.78 7.36 3.62
N MET A 6 -4.73 7.73 4.35
CA MET A 6 -3.39 7.86 3.76
C MET A 6 -2.88 6.53 3.20
N VAL A 7 -3.11 5.41 3.88
CA VAL A 7 -2.75 4.08 3.37
C VAL A 7 -3.48 3.78 2.06
N MET A 8 -4.78 4.10 1.96
CA MET A 8 -5.54 3.96 0.73
C MET A 8 -4.94 4.82 -0.40
N TYR A 9 -4.64 6.09 -0.13
CA TYR A 9 -4.03 6.98 -1.12
C TYR A 9 -2.68 6.47 -1.61
N ILE A 10 -1.81 5.96 -0.72
CA ILE A 10 -0.53 5.35 -1.09
C ILE A 10 -0.75 4.17 -2.04
N CYS A 11 -1.70 3.28 -1.72
CA CYS A 11 -2.06 2.16 -2.59
C CYS A 11 -2.57 2.62 -3.96
N ILE A 12 -3.35 3.70 -4.02
CA ILE A 12 -3.86 4.28 -5.28
C ILE A 12 -2.70 4.82 -6.14
N PHE A 13 -1.76 5.57 -5.56
CA PHE A 13 -0.60 6.09 -6.29
C PHE A 13 0.30 4.99 -6.84
N ILE A 14 0.56 3.94 -6.05
CA ILE A 14 1.33 2.77 -6.50
C ILE A 14 0.57 2.06 -7.63
N SER A 15 -0.73 1.83 -7.47
CA SER A 15 -1.57 1.16 -8.46
C SER A 15 -1.63 1.95 -9.76
N PHE A 16 -1.66 3.28 -9.70
CA PHE A 16 -1.62 4.16 -10.86
C PHE A 16 -0.31 4.00 -11.66
N LEU A 17 0.84 4.02 -10.97
CA LEU A 17 2.17 3.80 -11.57
C LEU A 17 2.28 2.40 -12.20
N VAL A 18 1.87 1.35 -11.47
CA VAL A 18 1.93 -0.04 -11.94
C VAL A 18 0.98 -0.27 -13.11
N SER A 19 -0.25 0.24 -13.03
CA SER A 19 -1.25 0.13 -14.10
C SER A 19 -0.77 0.77 -15.38
N ARG A 20 -0.06 1.90 -15.31
CA ARG A 20 0.50 2.52 -16.52
C ARG A 20 1.63 1.68 -17.15
N ARG A 21 2.40 0.95 -16.35
CA ARG A 21 3.45 0.03 -16.86
C ARG A 21 2.86 -1.27 -17.43
N LYS A 22 1.93 -1.90 -16.72
CA LYS A 22 1.33 -3.19 -17.12
C LYS A 22 0.31 -3.07 -18.26
N HIS A 23 -0.41 -1.96 -18.32
CA HIS A 23 -1.48 -1.74 -19.29
C HIS A 23 -1.17 -0.49 -20.12
N ALA A 24 -0.02 -0.53 -20.80
CA ALA A 24 0.45 0.57 -21.65
C ALA A 24 -0.34 0.66 -22.97
N ASP A 25 -0.85 -0.47 -23.47
CA ASP A 25 -1.54 -0.63 -24.76
C ASP A 25 -3.02 -0.25 -24.72
N ILE A 26 -3.57 0.00 -23.53
CA ILE A 26 -4.98 0.38 -23.40
C ILE A 26 -5.14 1.87 -23.71
N GLU A 27 -5.93 2.19 -24.74
CA GLU A 27 -6.28 3.56 -25.06
C GLU A 27 -7.08 4.19 -23.91
N ARG A 28 -6.56 5.29 -23.35
CA ARG A 28 -7.15 5.93 -22.15
C ARG A 28 -7.83 7.24 -22.52
N PRO A 29 -9.14 7.40 -22.21
CA PRO A 29 -9.88 8.65 -22.47
C PRO A 29 -9.37 9.81 -21.60
N PHE A 30 -8.73 9.53 -20.47
CA PHE A 30 -8.08 10.52 -19.63
C PHE A 30 -6.56 10.25 -19.53
N ARG A 31 -5.77 11.29 -19.79
CA ARG A 31 -4.32 11.29 -19.64
C ARG A 31 -3.92 12.50 -18.80
N VAL A 32 -3.01 12.27 -17.86
CA VAL A 32 -2.41 13.37 -17.10
C VAL A 32 -1.68 14.28 -18.10
N PRO A 33 -1.97 15.59 -18.12
CA PRO A 33 -1.26 16.53 -18.99
C PRO A 33 0.24 16.51 -18.66
N GLY A 34 1.09 16.60 -19.68
CA GLY A 34 2.55 16.47 -19.53
C GLY A 34 3.11 15.04 -19.71
N GLY A 35 2.29 14.10 -20.20
CA GLY A 35 2.75 12.77 -20.64
C GLY A 35 3.36 11.92 -19.52
N LYS A 36 4.45 11.21 -19.82
CA LYS A 36 5.13 10.34 -18.84
C LYS A 36 5.78 11.14 -17.70
N PHE A 37 6.33 12.31 -18.01
CA PHE A 37 7.02 13.15 -17.04
C PHE A 37 6.02 13.75 -16.03
N GLY A 38 4.95 14.40 -16.52
CA GLY A 38 3.90 14.95 -15.65
C GLY A 38 3.26 13.88 -14.76
N MET A 39 3.05 12.68 -15.30
CA MET A 39 2.54 11.55 -14.54
C MET A 39 3.45 11.13 -13.39
N MET A 40 4.76 11.06 -13.63
CA MET A 40 5.74 10.70 -12.60
C MET A 40 5.82 11.79 -11.52
N LEU A 41 5.76 13.05 -11.92
CA LEU A 41 5.82 14.21 -11.03
C LEU A 41 4.60 14.24 -10.08
N VAL A 42 3.39 14.14 -10.64
CA VAL A 42 2.15 14.12 -9.84
C VAL A 42 2.11 12.91 -8.91
N ALA A 43 2.52 11.73 -9.39
CA ALA A 43 2.55 10.53 -8.56
C ALA A 43 3.58 10.64 -7.43
N ALA A 44 4.77 11.20 -7.70
CA ALA A 44 5.81 11.40 -6.70
C ALA A 44 5.39 12.42 -5.64
N LEU A 45 4.83 13.56 -6.06
CA LEU A 45 4.33 14.58 -5.14
C LEU A 45 3.18 14.06 -4.28
N GLY A 46 2.23 13.35 -4.89
CA GLY A 46 1.12 12.74 -4.16
C GLY A 46 1.60 11.72 -3.12
N LEU A 47 2.53 10.84 -3.50
CA LEU A 47 3.12 9.87 -2.59
C LEU A 47 3.87 10.56 -1.44
N MET A 48 4.65 11.61 -1.75
CA MET A 48 5.39 12.39 -0.76
C MET A 48 4.45 13.07 0.24
N SER A 49 3.37 13.68 -0.23
CA SER A 49 2.35 14.30 0.63
C SER A 49 1.70 13.30 1.57
N CYS A 50 1.38 12.09 1.10
CA CYS A 50 0.84 11.03 1.95
C CYS A 50 1.82 10.59 3.03
N LEU A 51 3.12 10.47 2.70
CA LEU A 51 4.17 10.14 3.67
C LEU A 51 4.31 11.23 4.73
N VAL A 52 4.44 12.49 4.31
CA VAL A 52 4.56 13.64 5.23
C VAL A 52 3.34 13.71 6.16
N THR A 53 2.13 13.61 5.62
CA THR A 53 0.91 13.63 6.43
C THR A 53 0.86 12.47 7.42
N THR A 54 1.35 11.30 7.01
CA THR A 54 1.44 10.13 7.89
C THR A 54 2.42 10.37 9.03
N PHE A 55 3.60 10.93 8.74
CA PHE A 55 4.59 11.30 9.78
C PHE A 55 4.04 12.34 10.76
N VAL A 56 3.43 13.41 10.26
CA VAL A 56 2.80 14.44 11.10
C VAL A 56 1.65 13.87 11.91
N SER A 57 0.88 12.92 11.36
CA SER A 57 -0.21 12.25 12.09
C SER A 57 0.27 11.31 13.19
N PHE A 58 1.57 11.01 13.25
CA PHE A 58 2.19 10.25 14.34
C PHE A 58 2.80 11.14 15.41
N ASP A 59 2.74 12.47 15.24
CA ASP A 59 3.17 13.40 16.28
C ASP A 59 2.19 13.34 17.46
N VAL A 60 2.70 12.93 18.61
CA VAL A 60 1.89 12.64 19.81
C VAL A 60 1.62 13.97 20.51
N PRO A 61 0.34 14.33 20.78
CA PRO A 61 0.02 15.59 21.42
C PRO A 61 0.74 15.71 22.78
N ALA A 62 1.28 16.90 23.06
CA ALA A 62 2.22 17.22 24.15
C ALA A 62 1.76 16.88 25.58
N GLY A 63 0.55 16.33 25.75
CA GLY A 63 0.01 15.88 27.04
C GLY A 63 0.28 14.42 27.39
N ILE A 64 0.94 13.63 26.53
CA ILE A 64 1.23 12.20 26.77
C ILE A 64 2.74 12.00 26.80
N SER A 65 3.24 11.19 27.75
CA SER A 65 4.66 10.80 27.80
C SER A 65 5.09 10.21 26.44
N ALA A 66 6.22 10.69 25.92
CA ALA A 66 6.75 10.25 24.62
C ALA A 66 6.96 8.72 24.56
N GLN A 67 7.24 8.10 25.70
CA GLN A 67 7.37 6.64 25.83
C GLN A 67 6.03 5.94 25.59
N THR A 68 4.95 6.38 26.26
CA THR A 68 3.62 5.79 26.08
C THR A 68 3.10 5.97 24.67
N GLY A 69 3.35 7.13 24.05
CA GLY A 69 3.06 7.39 22.65
C GLY A 69 3.76 6.41 21.71
N ALA A 70 5.07 6.22 21.88
CA ALA A 70 5.85 5.29 21.06
C ALA A 70 5.35 3.84 21.17
N TYR A 71 5.04 3.36 22.38
CA TYR A 71 4.49 2.01 22.57
C TYR A 71 3.13 1.83 21.88
N ALA A 72 2.26 2.84 21.94
CA ALA A 72 0.96 2.81 21.28
C ALA A 72 1.10 2.74 19.74
N LEU A 73 2.07 3.45 19.16
CA LEU A 73 2.34 3.41 17.73
C LEU A 73 2.89 2.06 17.27
N ILE A 74 3.83 1.48 18.02
CA ILE A 74 4.43 0.17 17.72
C ILE A 74 3.35 -0.92 17.79
N LEU A 75 2.54 -0.93 18.85
CA LEU A 75 1.43 -1.89 19.00
C LEU A 75 0.39 -1.73 17.90
N GLY A 76 0.04 -0.49 17.54
CA GLY A 76 -0.87 -0.20 16.44
C GLY A 76 -0.36 -0.73 15.09
N PHE A 77 0.93 -0.54 14.79
CA PHE A 77 1.55 -1.06 13.57
C PHE A 77 1.54 -2.59 13.51
N ILE A 78 1.87 -3.25 14.62
CA ILE A 78 1.84 -4.71 14.71
C ILE A 78 0.41 -5.22 14.49
N ALA A 79 -0.56 -4.67 15.21
CA ALA A 79 -1.97 -5.05 15.07
C ALA A 79 -2.48 -4.84 13.63
N PHE A 80 -2.10 -3.73 12.99
CA PHE A 80 -2.49 -3.42 11.61
C PHE A 80 -1.83 -4.34 10.57
N SER A 81 -0.62 -4.86 10.84
CA SER A 81 0.09 -5.76 9.93
C SER A 81 -0.46 -7.20 9.94
N LEU A 82 -1.13 -7.62 11.02
CA LEU A 82 -1.64 -9.00 11.19
C LEU A 82 -2.61 -9.45 10.08
N PRO A 83 -3.64 -8.68 9.67
CA PRO A 83 -4.55 -9.09 8.60
C PRO A 83 -3.83 -9.20 7.25
N ALA A 84 -2.88 -8.31 6.96
CA ALA A 84 -2.11 -8.34 5.72
C ALA A 84 -1.23 -9.60 5.66
N ILE A 85 -0.55 -9.94 6.75
CA ILE A 85 0.25 -11.16 6.86
C ILE A 85 -0.65 -12.41 6.74
N GLY A 86 -1.80 -12.41 7.41
CA GLY A 86 -2.80 -13.48 7.31
C GLY A 86 -3.30 -13.69 5.87
N ALA A 87 -3.60 -12.61 5.15
CA ALA A 87 -4.03 -12.65 3.76
C ALA A 87 -2.92 -13.19 2.83
N VAL A 88 -1.67 -12.78 3.04
CA VAL A 88 -0.52 -13.30 2.27
C VAL A 88 -0.31 -14.79 2.56
N MET A 89 -0.35 -15.20 3.83
CA MET A 89 -0.20 -16.60 4.23
C MET A 89 -1.32 -17.48 3.66
N TYR A 90 -2.57 -16.98 3.66
CA TYR A 90 -3.70 -17.67 3.05
C TYR A 90 -3.53 -17.85 1.53
N ARG A 91 -3.13 -16.79 0.81
CA ARG A 91 -2.85 -16.85 -0.63
C ARG A 91 -1.73 -17.83 -0.97
N ASN A 92 -0.67 -17.86 -0.17
CA ASN A 92 0.46 -18.77 -0.36
C ASN A 92 0.07 -20.24 -0.09
N ARG A 93 -0.75 -20.50 0.94
CA ARG A 93 -1.30 -21.85 1.19
C ARG A 93 -2.17 -22.35 0.04
N LYS A 94 -3.02 -21.49 -0.53
CA LYS A 94 -3.89 -21.85 -1.66
C LYS A 94 -3.09 -22.18 -2.92
N ARG A 95 -2.04 -21.41 -3.22
CA ARG A 95 -1.12 -21.70 -4.35
C ARG A 95 -0.41 -23.04 -4.20
N ARG A 96 0.10 -23.36 -3.00
CA ARG A 96 0.78 -24.63 -2.73
C ARG A 96 -0.14 -25.83 -2.94
N ARG A 97 -1.39 -25.74 -2.46
CA ARG A 97 -2.39 -26.81 -2.60
C ARG A 97 -2.78 -27.06 -4.06
N GLN A 98 -2.80 -26.02 -4.88
CA GLN A 98 -3.10 -26.11 -6.31
C GLN A 98 -1.94 -26.76 -7.10
N GLY A 99 -0.68 -26.48 -6.72
CA GLY A 99 0.49 -27.13 -7.31
C GLY A 99 0.55 -28.64 -7.04
N GLN A 100 0.24 -29.06 -5.81
CA GLN A 100 0.23 -30.49 -5.46
C GLN A 100 -0.88 -31.28 -6.18
N LEU A 101 -2.06 -30.69 -6.39
CA LEU A 101 -3.13 -31.37 -7.14
C LEU A 101 -2.75 -31.57 -8.62
N ILE A 102 -2.03 -30.62 -9.21
CA ILE A 102 -1.57 -30.74 -10.59
C ILE A 102 -0.51 -31.84 -10.73
N GLU A 103 0.45 -31.95 -9.80
CA GLU A 103 1.44 -33.05 -9.83
C GLU A 103 0.78 -34.44 -9.69
N VAL A 104 -0.24 -34.57 -8.83
CA VAL A 104 -0.98 -35.84 -8.65
C VAL A 104 -1.83 -36.21 -9.87
N MET A 105 -2.30 -35.25 -10.67
CA MET A 105 -3.06 -35.53 -11.89
C MET A 105 -2.17 -35.90 -13.09
N VAL A 106 -0.87 -35.58 -13.03
CA VAL A 106 0.08 -35.79 -14.13
C VAL A 106 0.84 -37.13 -13.98
N ASN A 107 0.82 -37.75 -12.79
CA ASN A 107 1.48 -39.02 -12.49
C ASN A 107 0.47 -40.16 -12.34
#